data_AF-N9BD73-F1
#
_entry.id   AF-N9BD73-F1
#
_cell.length_a   1.000
_cell.length_b   1.000
_cell.length_c   1.000
_cell.angle_alpha   90.00
_cell.angle_beta   90.00
_cell.angle_gamma   90.00
#
_symmetry.space_group_name_H-M   'P 1'
#
loop_
_entity.id
_entity.type
_entity.pdbx_description
1 polymer ?
#
loop_
_entity_poly.entity_id
_entity_poly.type
_entity_poly.pdbx_seq_one_letter_code
_entity_poly.pdbx_strand_id
1 'polypeptide(L)' 'MLVKIEDGFYLNTVHIIAIRIAKSAELGTFQVNVEYSPHNHQASGLFQKTFMQQSAAEHYLQNLHQQISKS' A
#
# COMPACT_ATOMS: atom_id res chain seq x y z
N MET A 1 12.72 -0.16 -7.17
CA MET A 1 12.02 -0.69 -8.36
C MET A 1 10.62 -0.11 -8.39
N LEU A 2 10.03 0.12 -9.56
CA LEU A 2 8.65 0.62 -9.65
C LEU A 2 7.68 -0.57 -9.67
N VAL A 3 6.76 -0.60 -8.71
CA VAL A 3 5.63 -1.53 -8.69
C VAL A 3 4.38 -0.77 -9.10
N LYS A 4 3.77 -1.21 -10.21
CA LYS A 4 2.48 -0.68 -10.64
C LYS A 4 1.41 -1.18 -9.67
N ILE A 5 0.73 -0.26 -9.02
CA ILE A 5 -0.52 -0.55 -8.31
C ILE A 5 -1.72 -0.25 -9.21
N GLU A 6 -2.89 -0.77 -8.83
CA GLU A 6 -4.13 -0.51 -9.55
C GLU A 6 -4.40 0.99 -9.71
N ASP A 7 -5.17 1.36 -10.73
CA ASP A 7 -5.53 2.75 -11.08
C ASP A 7 -4.38 3.62 -11.64
N GLY A 8 -3.32 2.98 -12.14
CA GLY A 8 -2.25 3.67 -12.91
C GLY A 8 -1.19 4.34 -12.03
N PHE A 9 -1.22 4.11 -10.73
CA PHE A 9 -0.20 4.60 -9.80
C PHE A 9 1.02 3.67 -9.75
N TYR A 10 2.21 4.21 -9.50
CA TYR A 10 3.43 3.43 -9.31
C TYR A 10 4.02 3.75 -7.94
N LEU A 11 4.34 2.72 -7.16
CA LEU A 11 5.13 2.86 -5.95
C LEU A 11 6.58 2.51 -6.25
N ASN A 12 7.49 3.40 -5.88
CA ASN A 12 8.89 3.02 -5.82
C ASN A 12 9.14 2.23 -4.53
N THR A 13 9.37 0.93 -4.67
CA THR A 13 9.55 -0.01 -3.55
C THR A 13 10.73 0.34 -2.65
N VAL A 14 11.76 0.98 -3.20
CA VAL A 14 12.94 1.45 -2.46
C VAL A 14 12.59 2.59 -1.50
N HIS A 15 11.51 3.31 -1.81
CA HIS A 15 11.06 4.46 -1.02
C HIS A 15 9.82 4.15 -0.18
N ILE A 16 9.40 2.88 -0.07
CA ILE A 16 8.35 2.52 0.88
C ILE A 16 8.93 2.64 2.30
N ILE A 17 8.28 3.47 3.11
CA ILE A 17 8.65 3.72 4.51
C ILE A 17 7.91 2.72 5.41
N ALA A 18 6.60 2.58 5.21
CA ALA A 18 5.77 1.69 6.03
C ALA A 18 4.53 1.21 5.26
N ILE A 19 4.08 -0.01 5.59
CA ILE A 19 2.79 -0.55 5.18
C ILE A 19 1.99 -0.86 6.44
N ARG A 20 0.79 -0.31 6.56
CA ARG A 20 -0.08 -0.50 7.73
C ARG A 20 -1.45 -0.95 7.28
N ILE A 21 -2.05 -1.85 8.07
CA ILE A 21 -3.46 -2.22 7.93
C ILE A 21 -4.20 -1.84 9.21
N ALA A 22 -5.34 -1.20 9.04
CA ALA A 22 -6.24 -0.87 10.14
C ALA A 22 -7.67 -1.28 9.75
N LYS A 23 -8.43 -1.79 10.72
CA LYS A 23 -9.86 -1.95 10.58
C LYS A 23 -10.53 -0.67 11.09
N SER A 24 -11.31 -0.01 10.25
CA SER A 24 -12.20 1.06 10.67
C SER A 24 -13.32 0.47 11.51
N ALA A 25 -13.36 0.83 12.79
CA ALA A 25 -14.42 0.39 13.70
C ALA A 25 -15.78 0.99 13.34
N GLU A 26 -15.80 2.21 12.77
CA GLU A 26 -17.03 2.90 12.37
C GLU A 26 -17.66 2.32 11.11
N LEU A 27 -16.84 1.99 10.10
CA LEU A 27 -17.32 1.57 8.78
C LEU A 27 -17.25 0.05 8.58
N GLY A 28 -16.60 -0.68 9.48
CA GLY A 28 -16.31 -2.11 9.32
C GLY A 28 -15.35 -2.42 8.18
N THR A 29 -14.75 -1.41 7.56
CA THR A 29 -13.85 -1.53 6.41
C THR A 29 -12.40 -1.72 6.84
N PHE A 30 -11.60 -2.25 5.93
CA PHE A 30 -10.16 -2.46 6.10
C PHE A 30 -9.42 -1.44 5.26
N GLN A 31 -8.51 -0.71 5.88
CA GLN A 31 -7.73 0.32 5.22
C GLN A 31 -6.27 -0.09 5.18
N VAL A 32 -5.72 -0.18 3.98
CA VAL A 32 -4.30 -0.39 3.74
C VAL A 32 -3.66 0.95 3.41
N ASN A 33 -2.67 1.33 4.20
CA ASN A 33 -1.92 2.58 4.10
C ASN A 33 -0.47 2.25 3.74
N VAL A 34 0.03 2.80 2.63
CA VAL A 34 1.42 2.69 2.20
C VAL A 34 2.04 4.08 2.25
N GLU A 35 2.94 4.27 3.19
CA GLU A 35 3.73 5.49 3.31
C GLU A 35 5.01 5.35 2.48
N TYR A 36 5.33 6.34 1.66
CA TYR A 36 6.46 6.28 0.75
C TYR A 36 7.05 7.67 0.45
N SER A 37 8.27 7.73 -0.11
CA SER A 37 8.89 8.98 -0.56
C SER A 37 8.77 9.16 -2.09
N PRO A 38 7.87 10.04 -2.60
CA PRO A 38 7.56 10.15 -4.03
C PRO A 38 8.64 10.80 -4.90
N HIS A 39 9.44 11.72 -4.35
CA HIS A 39 10.37 12.56 -5.15
C HIS A 39 11.76 12.73 -4.52
N ASN A 40 11.88 12.67 -3.19
CA ASN A 40 13.14 12.63 -2.45
C ASN A 40 12.87 12.09 -1.03
N HIS A 41 13.93 11.72 -0.30
CA HIS A 41 13.85 11.18 1.07
C HIS A 41 13.27 12.16 2.11
N GLN A 42 13.00 13.42 1.75
CA GLN A 42 12.47 14.45 2.65
C GLN A 42 10.96 14.67 2.48
N ALA A 43 10.34 14.12 1.42
CA ALA A 43 8.90 14.15 1.21
C ALA A 43 8.29 12.78 1.57
N SER A 44 7.16 12.78 2.27
CA SER A 44 6.33 11.59 2.46
C SER A 44 5.00 11.74 1.71
N GLY A 45 4.59 10.66 1.07
CA GLY A 45 3.28 10.48 0.44
C GLY A 45 2.57 9.30 1.09
N LEU A 46 1.25 9.37 1.11
CA LEU A 46 0.40 8.32 1.64
C LEU A 46 -0.49 7.80 0.52
N PHE A 47 -0.32 6.53 0.16
CA PHE A 47 -1.29 5.80 -0.64
C PHE A 47 -2.23 5.05 0.29
N GLN A 48 -3.53 5.22 0.10
CA GLN A 48 -4.57 4.60 0.92
C GLN A 48 -5.53 3.83 0.02
N LYS A 49 -5.84 2.59 0.40
CA LYS A 49 -6.87 1.78 -0.24
C LYS A 49 -7.80 1.16 0.79
N THR A 50 -9.10 1.30 0.57
CA THR A 50 -10.14 0.78 1.46
C THR A 50 -10.78 -0.45 0.85
N PHE A 51 -10.99 -1.47 1.67
CA PHE A 51 -11.60 -2.75 1.32
C PHE A 51 -12.79 -3.03 2.23
N MET A 52 -13.86 -3.58 1.67
CA MET A 52 -15.04 -3.98 2.46
C MET A 52 -14.83 -5.33 3.17
N GLN A 53 -13.93 -6.16 2.65
CA GLN A 53 -13.69 -7.52 3.14
C GLN A 53 -12.22 -7.68 3.54
N GLN A 54 -11.98 -8.38 4.66
CA GLN A 54 -10.64 -8.66 5.17
C GLN A 54 -9.80 -9.44 4.16
N SER A 55 -10.38 -10.50 3.58
CA SER A 55 -9.72 -11.36 2.61
C SER A 55 -9.23 -10.60 1.38
N ALA A 56 -9.97 -9.59 0.92
CA ALA A 56 -9.57 -8.73 -0.18
C ALA A 56 -8.35 -7.86 0.17
N ALA A 57 -8.32 -7.31 1.39
CA ALA A 57 -7.17 -6.55 1.88
C ALA A 57 -5.93 -7.44 2.05
N GLU A 58 -6.09 -8.65 2.57
CA GLU A 58 -5.01 -9.64 2.73
C GLU A 58 -4.44 -10.07 1.37
N HIS A 59 -5.30 -10.38 0.40
CA HIS A 59 -4.87 -10.76 -0.95
C HIS A 59 -4.10 -9.61 -1.62
N TYR A 60 -4.55 -8.37 -1.47
CA TYR A 60 -3.81 -7.20 -1.94
C TYR A 60 -2.42 -7.10 -1.29
N LEU A 61 -2.32 -7.28 0.02
CA LEU A 61 -1.05 -7.23 0.74
C LEU A 61 -0.10 -8.35 0.31
N GLN A 62 -0.60 -9.57 0.09
CA GLN A 62 0.22 -10.68 -0.41
C GLN A 62 0.77 -10.38 -1.81
N ASN A 63 -0.06 -9.84 -2.71
CA ASN A 63 0.39 -9.45 -4.04
C ASN A 63 1.44 -8.33 -3.99
N LEU A 64 1.21 -7.30 -3.16
CA LEU A 64 2.17 -6.21 -2.96
C LEU A 64 3.49 -6.75 -2.40
N HIS A 65 3.45 -7.64 -1.41
CA HIS A 65 4.64 -8.27 -0.85
C HIS A 65 5.42 -9.06 -1.91
N GLN A 66 4.74 -9.89 -2.71
CA GLN A 66 5.39 -10.63 -3.80
C GLN A 66 6.03 -9.71 -4.84
N GLN A 67 5.39 -8.59 -5.19
CA GLN A 67 5.93 -7.62 -6.13
C GLN A 67 7.15 -6.87 -5.56
N ILE A 68 7.14 -6.57 -4.26
CA ILE A 68 8.30 -5.98 -3.56
C ILE A 68 9.45 -6.99 -3.48
N SER A 69 9.18 -8.24 -3.09
CA SER A 69 10.22 -9.28 -2.90
C SER A 69 10.82 -9.82 -4.19
N LYS A 70 10.16 -9.63 -5.34
CA LYS A 70 10.73 -9.96 -6.66
C LYS A 70 11.53 -8.81 -7.28
N SER A 71 11.57 -7.64 -6.62
CA SER A 71 12.43 -6.50 -6.99
C SER A 71 13.87 -6.71 -6.58
#